data_AF-A0A970APT5-F1
#
_entry.id   AF-A0A970APT5-F1
#
_cell.length_a   1.000
_cell.length_b   1.000
_cell.length_c   1.000
_cell.angle_alpha   90.00
_cell.angle_beta   90.00
_cell.angle_gamma   90.00
#
_symmetry.space_group_name_H-M   'P 1'
#
loop_
_entity.id
_entity.type
_entity.pdbx_description
1 polymer ?
#
loop_
_entity_poly.entity_id
_entity_poly.type
_entity_poly.pdbx_seq_one_letter_code
_entity_poly.pdbx_strand_id
1 'polypeptide(L)'
;MPAIAPSLNPPILQEINSGLPNICGSEAEISVAANSNEPVFLPTTNLRLENIQAGFACALHMHQPTIPAGANGELICNLQHMFENLNQGDNHNAGVFAWCYSRMGEFIPQLISEGCNPRIMLDYSGNLLWGLRQMGRDDIFDNLKRITCDRQYQPHVEWLGTMWSHAVIPSTPIPDIKLQIQAWQHHFAAIFGIDALKRVKGFSPPEMHFPNHPDTLYEYIKALKECGYRWLMVQEHSVENIDGSGLSQDQKYIPNRLQARNSRGETISITALIKTQGSDTKLVGQMQPYYEAKGRNKQQIGKVTIPSLVTQIADGENGGVMMNEFPSAFVKAWHENREQGGGKSGVVGLNGTEYLEIIEAAGVNPEDYPICQGVNQHKIWQLVDPDSATPEQVESAIAQLKQTDHNFHMDGASWTNDLSWVKGYENVLEPMNQLSAAFHKKYDPLVQEDAAVTKQFEYQQALLYNLLVQTSCFRYWGQGTWTDYARELYNRGAALMK
;
A
#
# COMPACT_ATOMS: atom_id res chain seq x y z
N MET A 1 17.41 -29.47 -17.43
CA MET A 1 18.23 -29.11 -16.25
C MET A 1 17.69 -29.89 -15.05
N PRO A 2 18.52 -30.50 -14.20
CA PRO A 2 18.03 -31.23 -13.04
C PRO A 2 17.45 -30.23 -12.03
N ALA A 3 16.28 -30.53 -11.49
CA ALA A 3 15.62 -29.74 -10.47
C ALA A 3 16.51 -29.66 -9.22
N ILE A 4 16.94 -28.45 -8.89
CA ILE A 4 17.66 -28.16 -7.66
C ILE A 4 16.66 -28.31 -6.52
N ALA A 5 16.93 -29.25 -5.60
CA ALA A 5 16.16 -29.39 -4.38
C ALA A 5 16.24 -28.07 -3.57
N PRO A 6 15.13 -27.52 -3.08
CA PRO A 6 15.16 -26.28 -2.31
C PRO A 6 15.96 -26.49 -1.02
N SER A 7 16.85 -25.54 -0.71
CA SER A 7 17.60 -25.56 0.54
C SER A 7 16.64 -25.55 1.72
N LEU A 8 16.87 -26.43 2.70
CA LEU A 8 16.02 -26.60 3.89
C LEU A 8 15.99 -25.38 4.82
N ASN A 9 16.82 -24.36 4.57
CA ASN A 9 16.77 -23.07 5.24
C ASN A 9 16.55 -21.97 4.20
N PRO A 10 15.60 -21.04 4.41
CA PRO A 10 15.48 -19.85 3.58
C PRO A 10 16.76 -19.02 3.70
N PRO A 11 17.23 -18.38 2.61
CA PRO A 11 18.41 -17.54 2.67
C PRO A 11 18.18 -16.37 3.65
N ILE A 12 19.16 -16.12 4.51
CA ILE A 12 19.15 -14.95 5.39
C ILE A 12 19.50 -13.74 4.52
N LEU A 13 18.50 -12.91 4.22
CA LEU A 13 18.68 -11.65 3.52
C LEU A 13 19.27 -10.62 4.50
N GLN A 14 20.39 -10.00 4.13
CA GLN A 14 20.94 -8.89 4.92
C GLN A 14 20.08 -7.64 4.73
N GLU A 15 19.77 -6.92 5.81
CA GLU A 15 18.97 -5.68 5.76
C GLU A 15 19.68 -4.58 4.94
N ILE A 16 21.01 -4.52 5.03
CA ILE A 16 21.87 -3.54 4.34
C ILE A 16 22.98 -4.28 3.58
N ASN A 17 23.14 -3.99 2.30
CA ASN A 17 24.21 -4.50 1.44
C ASN A 17 25.07 -3.34 0.95
N SER A 18 26.36 -3.32 1.33
CA SER A 18 27.30 -2.26 0.91
C SER A 18 26.81 -0.83 1.20
N GLY A 19 26.08 -0.64 2.31
CA GLY A 19 25.50 0.65 2.71
C GLY A 19 24.16 1.00 2.06
N LEU A 20 23.62 0.15 1.19
CA LEU A 20 22.33 0.32 0.52
C LEU A 20 21.25 -0.61 1.14
N PRO A 21 19.96 -0.23 1.11
CA PRO A 21 18.88 -1.09 1.56
C PRO A 21 18.72 -2.30 0.63
N ASN A 22 18.30 -3.45 1.18
CA ASN A 22 18.02 -4.63 0.38
C ASN A 22 16.71 -4.49 -0.41
N ILE A 23 16.80 -3.98 -1.64
CA ILE A 23 15.65 -3.68 -2.52
C ILE A 23 15.61 -4.52 -3.80
N CYS A 24 16.60 -5.37 -4.05
CA CYS A 24 16.67 -6.26 -5.21
C CYS A 24 17.75 -7.33 -4.99
N GLY A 25 17.91 -8.24 -5.97
CA GLY A 25 18.93 -9.28 -5.95
C GLY A 25 18.46 -10.63 -5.41
N SER A 26 17.18 -10.79 -5.09
CA SER A 26 16.58 -12.06 -4.65
C SER A 26 15.18 -12.24 -5.25
N GLU A 27 15.01 -11.83 -6.51
CA GLU A 27 13.72 -11.76 -7.19
C GLU A 27 13.00 -13.12 -7.20
N ALA A 28 13.74 -14.21 -7.41
CA ALA A 28 13.21 -15.56 -7.43
C ALA A 28 12.71 -16.01 -6.05
N GLU A 29 13.52 -15.81 -5.00
CA GLU A 29 13.15 -16.19 -3.64
C GLU A 29 11.97 -15.37 -3.12
N ILE A 30 11.97 -14.06 -3.38
CA ILE A 30 10.87 -13.16 -3.02
C ILE A 30 9.59 -13.51 -3.76
N SER A 31 9.68 -13.79 -5.07
CA SER A 31 8.51 -14.20 -5.87
C SER A 31 7.88 -15.48 -5.33
N VAL A 32 8.67 -16.50 -4.98
CA VAL A 32 8.17 -17.75 -4.38
C VAL A 32 7.49 -17.50 -3.04
N ALA A 33 8.08 -16.68 -2.17
CA ALA A 33 7.51 -16.36 -0.87
C ALA A 33 6.19 -15.59 -0.98
N ALA A 34 6.18 -14.52 -1.76
CA ALA A 34 5.03 -13.65 -1.92
C ALA A 34 3.84 -14.37 -2.57
N ASN A 35 4.11 -15.28 -3.51
CA ASN A 35 3.09 -16.09 -4.19
C ASN A 35 2.66 -17.35 -3.41
N SER A 36 3.00 -17.47 -2.12
CA SER A 36 2.43 -18.55 -1.29
C SER A 36 0.90 -18.49 -1.27
N ASN A 37 0.27 -19.63 -1.51
CA ASN A 37 -1.19 -19.82 -1.53
C ASN A 37 -1.77 -20.37 -0.22
N GLU A 38 -0.95 -20.49 0.82
CA GLU A 38 -1.42 -20.92 2.14
C GLU A 38 -2.38 -19.88 2.73
N PRO A 39 -3.43 -20.32 3.47
CA PRO A 39 -4.22 -19.44 4.29
C PRO A 39 -3.38 -18.83 5.41
N VAL A 40 -3.51 -17.51 5.61
CA VAL A 40 -2.75 -16.73 6.58
C VAL A 40 -3.40 -16.78 7.95
N PHE A 41 -4.72 -16.58 8.03
CA PHE A 41 -5.45 -16.44 9.28
C PHE A 41 -6.38 -17.61 9.57
N LEU A 42 -6.95 -18.29 8.57
CA LEU A 42 -7.86 -19.43 8.82
C LEU A 42 -7.36 -20.46 9.82
N PRO A 43 -6.07 -20.88 9.79
CA PRO A 43 -5.60 -21.93 10.70
C PRO A 43 -5.59 -21.49 12.16
N THR A 44 -5.56 -20.19 12.44
CA THR A 44 -5.37 -19.62 13.77
C THR A 44 -6.48 -18.67 14.23
N THR A 45 -7.36 -18.23 13.33
CA THR A 45 -8.42 -17.27 13.68
C THR A 45 -9.39 -17.88 14.70
N ASN A 46 -9.69 -17.08 15.70
CA ASN A 46 -10.63 -17.42 16.78
C ASN A 46 -12.07 -16.97 16.48
N LEU A 47 -12.31 -16.43 15.28
CA LEU A 47 -13.62 -15.96 14.85
C LEU A 47 -14.41 -17.06 14.14
N ARG A 48 -15.73 -16.93 14.17
CA ARG A 48 -16.68 -17.86 13.56
C ARG A 48 -17.75 -17.05 12.84
N LEU A 49 -17.86 -17.22 11.53
CA LEU A 49 -18.67 -16.38 10.64
C LEU A 49 -20.12 -16.23 11.12
N GLU A 50 -20.71 -17.31 11.61
CA GLU A 50 -22.09 -17.36 12.10
C GLU A 50 -22.35 -16.37 13.24
N ASN A 51 -21.34 -16.11 14.08
CA ASN A 51 -21.45 -15.25 15.26
C ASN A 51 -21.20 -13.77 14.97
N ILE A 52 -20.74 -13.42 13.76
CA ILE A 52 -20.36 -12.05 13.40
C ILE A 52 -21.55 -11.35 12.75
N GLN A 53 -22.04 -10.26 13.35
CA GLN A 53 -23.04 -9.39 12.74
C GLN A 53 -22.42 -8.46 11.69
N ALA A 54 -21.32 -7.81 12.06
CA ALA A 54 -20.57 -6.87 11.24
C ALA A 54 -19.10 -6.83 11.68
N GLY A 55 -18.24 -6.40 10.78
CA GLY A 55 -16.81 -6.26 10.98
C GLY A 55 -16.36 -4.81 10.89
N PHE A 56 -15.25 -4.49 11.54
CA PHE A 56 -14.46 -3.29 11.25
C PHE A 56 -12.99 -3.66 11.04
N ALA A 57 -12.35 -2.99 10.09
CA ALA A 57 -10.94 -3.14 9.76
C ALA A 57 -10.30 -1.75 9.77
N CYS A 58 -9.20 -1.63 10.50
CA CYS A 58 -8.46 -0.39 10.65
C CYS A 58 -7.01 -0.60 10.19
N ALA A 59 -6.54 0.28 9.31
CA ALA A 59 -5.15 0.35 8.90
C ALA A 59 -4.50 1.66 9.35
N LEU A 60 -3.21 1.60 9.66
CA LEU A 60 -2.35 2.76 9.86
C LEU A 60 -1.31 2.81 8.75
N HIS A 61 -1.27 3.94 8.04
CA HIS A 61 -0.24 4.26 7.06
C HIS A 61 0.88 5.05 7.73
N MET A 62 2.14 4.66 7.53
CA MET A 62 3.31 5.26 8.19
C MET A 62 4.39 5.60 7.16
N HIS A 63 4.78 6.87 7.09
CA HIS A 63 5.69 7.32 6.05
C HIS A 63 6.56 8.53 6.43
N GLN A 64 7.84 8.43 6.08
CA GLN A 64 8.77 9.55 5.98
C GLN A 64 9.61 9.42 4.70
N PRO A 65 9.84 10.51 3.96
CA PRO A 65 10.67 10.47 2.78
C PRO A 65 12.16 10.44 3.14
N THR A 66 12.97 9.88 2.23
CA THR A 66 14.42 10.09 2.21
C THR A 66 14.73 11.38 1.45
N ILE A 67 15.55 12.24 2.04
CA ILE A 67 15.94 13.54 1.47
C ILE A 67 17.48 13.68 1.44
N PRO A 68 18.07 14.35 0.44
CA PRO A 68 19.51 14.62 0.37
C PRO A 68 19.92 15.81 1.24
N ALA A 69 19.53 15.78 2.52
CA ALA A 69 19.67 16.90 3.46
C ALA A 69 20.63 16.62 4.62
N GLY A 70 21.47 15.58 4.51
CA GLY A 70 22.57 15.34 5.45
C GLY A 70 23.57 16.49 5.47
N ALA A 71 24.46 16.52 6.47
CA ALA A 71 25.41 17.61 6.67
C ALA A 71 26.28 17.92 5.43
N ASN A 72 26.58 16.92 4.60
CA ASN A 72 27.29 17.06 3.32
C ASN A 72 26.43 16.62 2.12
N GLY A 73 25.09 16.63 2.27
CA GLY A 73 24.15 16.20 1.26
C GLY A 73 23.93 14.68 1.19
N GLU A 74 24.25 13.94 2.25
CA GLU A 74 23.93 12.51 2.36
C GLU A 74 22.42 12.26 2.32
N LEU A 75 22.03 11.06 1.90
CA LEU A 75 20.64 10.60 1.94
C LEU A 75 20.27 10.25 3.38
N ILE A 76 19.39 11.04 3.98
CA ILE A 76 18.87 10.84 5.34
C ILE A 76 17.35 10.75 5.34
N CYS A 77 16.79 10.12 6.36
CA CYS A 77 15.36 10.18 6.61
C CYS A 77 14.93 11.59 7.01
N ASN A 78 13.78 12.06 6.54
CA ASN A 78 13.23 13.34 6.99
C ASN A 78 13.01 13.36 8.51
N LEU A 79 12.69 12.23 9.14
CA LEU A 79 12.61 12.14 10.61
C LEU A 79 13.94 12.49 11.29
N GLN A 80 15.07 12.05 10.72
CA GLN A 80 16.40 12.42 11.21
C GLN A 80 16.60 13.93 11.10
N HIS A 81 16.28 14.50 9.93
CA HIS A 81 16.35 15.94 9.73
C HIS A 81 15.51 16.71 10.75
N MET A 82 14.30 16.23 11.09
CA MET A 82 13.46 16.83 12.13
C MET A 82 14.15 16.80 13.51
N PHE A 83 14.74 15.68 13.91
CA PHE A 83 15.48 15.57 15.18
C PHE A 83 16.68 16.53 15.23
N GLU A 84 17.38 16.71 14.12
CA GLU A 84 18.52 17.62 14.03
C GLU A 84 18.10 19.10 14.02
N ASN A 85 16.83 19.40 13.74
CA ASN A 85 16.31 20.74 13.50
C ASN A 85 15.01 21.04 14.28
N LEU A 86 14.93 20.66 15.56
CA LEU A 86 13.69 20.72 16.37
C LEU A 86 13.00 22.09 16.44
N ASN A 87 13.75 23.19 16.29
CA ASN A 87 13.22 24.55 16.38
C ASN A 87 12.60 25.06 15.07
N GLN A 88 12.54 24.23 14.02
CA GLN A 88 11.99 24.62 12.71
C GLN A 88 10.62 23.98 12.49
N GLY A 89 9.60 24.81 12.25
CA GLY A 89 8.24 24.34 11.96
C GLY A 89 7.72 23.29 12.94
N ASP A 90 7.18 22.20 12.40
CA ASP A 90 6.61 21.09 13.18
C ASP A 90 7.64 20.02 13.60
N ASN A 91 8.95 20.30 13.44
CA ASN A 91 10.01 19.34 13.77
C ASN A 91 10.04 18.95 15.25
N HIS A 92 9.49 19.78 16.14
CA HIS A 92 9.30 19.46 17.56
C HIS A 92 8.48 18.18 17.78
N ASN A 93 7.70 17.72 16.79
CA ASN A 93 6.94 16.47 16.84
C ASN A 93 7.75 15.21 16.50
N ALA A 94 9.04 15.31 16.16
CA ALA A 94 9.85 14.15 15.75
C ALA A 94 9.80 12.97 16.74
N GLY A 95 9.84 13.25 18.04
CA GLY A 95 9.71 12.23 19.08
C GLY A 95 8.34 11.55 19.09
N VAL A 96 7.26 12.31 18.83
CA VAL A 96 5.89 11.79 18.75
C VAL A 96 5.70 10.95 17.50
N PHE A 97 6.23 11.38 16.35
CA PHE A 97 6.21 10.58 15.12
C PHE A 97 6.92 9.25 15.32
N ALA A 98 8.10 9.28 15.91
CA ALA A 98 8.83 8.06 16.27
C ALA A 98 8.02 7.11 17.16
N TRP A 99 7.30 7.64 18.16
CA TRP A 99 6.42 6.82 18.99
C TRP A 99 5.21 6.29 18.20
N CYS A 100 4.64 7.07 17.27
CA CYS A 100 3.57 6.59 16.39
C CYS A 100 4.00 5.35 15.59
N TYR A 101 5.26 5.31 15.12
CA TYR A 101 5.82 4.15 14.42
C TYR A 101 6.04 2.93 15.31
N SER A 102 6.18 3.12 16.63
CA SER A 102 6.47 2.06 17.61
C SER A 102 5.22 1.51 18.30
N ARG A 103 4.25 2.39 18.61
CA ARG A 103 3.24 2.18 19.65
C ARG A 103 2.36 0.96 19.48
N MET A 104 2.19 0.45 18.26
CA MET A 104 1.42 -0.78 18.09
C MET A 104 2.11 -2.01 18.68
N GLY A 105 3.45 -1.98 18.78
CA GLY A 105 4.22 -2.97 19.53
C GLY A 105 3.99 -2.95 21.04
N GLU A 106 3.43 -1.87 21.57
CA GLU A 106 3.03 -1.75 22.99
C GLU A 106 1.55 -2.09 23.17
N PHE A 107 0.67 -1.50 22.34
CA PHE A 107 -0.79 -1.62 22.50
C PHE A 107 -1.29 -3.03 22.22
N ILE A 108 -0.79 -3.71 21.20
CA ILE A 108 -1.28 -5.05 20.84
C ILE A 108 -0.97 -6.06 21.97
N PRO A 109 0.28 -6.20 22.48
CA PRO A 109 0.55 -7.05 23.63
C PRO A 109 -0.24 -6.69 24.88
N GLN A 110 -0.38 -5.40 25.19
CA GLN A 110 -1.16 -4.94 26.34
C GLN A 110 -2.62 -5.43 26.24
N LEU A 111 -3.30 -5.10 25.15
CA LEU A 111 -4.72 -5.42 24.95
C LEU A 111 -4.98 -6.93 24.98
N ILE A 112 -4.08 -7.73 24.41
CA ILE A 112 -4.16 -9.20 24.48
C ILE A 112 -4.02 -9.70 25.92
N SER A 113 -3.07 -9.15 26.69
CA SER A 113 -2.90 -9.50 28.10
C SER A 113 -4.13 -9.17 28.96
N GLU A 114 -4.89 -8.15 28.55
CA GLU A 114 -6.15 -7.73 29.17
C GLU A 114 -7.37 -8.53 28.65
N GLY A 115 -7.14 -9.55 27.81
CA GLY A 115 -8.18 -10.43 27.28
C GLY A 115 -8.98 -9.85 26.11
N CYS A 116 -8.50 -8.77 25.48
CA CYS A 116 -9.10 -8.23 24.26
C CYS A 116 -8.68 -9.04 23.02
N ASN A 117 -9.33 -8.76 21.89
CA ASN A 117 -9.09 -9.46 20.62
C ASN A 117 -8.73 -8.47 19.48
N PRO A 118 -7.65 -7.67 19.61
CA PRO A 118 -7.37 -6.55 18.73
C PRO A 118 -6.96 -7.00 17.32
N ARG A 119 -7.33 -6.22 16.30
CA ARG A 119 -6.83 -6.32 14.92
C ARG A 119 -6.31 -4.96 14.47
N ILE A 120 -5.20 -4.96 13.74
CA ILE A 120 -4.72 -3.77 13.05
C ILE A 120 -3.97 -4.17 11.78
N MET A 121 -4.19 -3.42 10.71
CA MET A 121 -3.41 -3.49 9.48
C MET A 121 -2.31 -2.40 9.49
N LEU A 122 -1.10 -2.75 9.07
CA LEU A 122 0.04 -1.83 9.06
C LEU A 122 0.58 -1.67 7.63
N ASP A 123 0.69 -0.42 7.19
CA ASP A 123 1.32 -0.01 5.94
C ASP A 123 2.50 0.91 6.28
N TYR A 124 3.73 0.44 6.05
CA TYR A 124 4.95 1.25 6.25
C TYR A 124 5.71 1.32 4.93
N SER A 125 6.00 2.54 4.49
CA SER A 125 6.88 2.76 3.34
C SER A 125 8.28 2.19 3.57
N GLY A 126 8.92 1.73 2.50
CA GLY A 126 10.28 1.20 2.54
C GLY A 126 11.34 2.24 2.93
N ASN A 127 11.17 3.49 2.49
CA ASN A 127 12.03 4.61 2.88
C ASN A 127 11.98 4.91 4.37
N LEU A 128 10.79 4.84 5.01
CA LEU A 128 10.69 5.00 6.46
C LEU A 128 11.49 3.91 7.16
N LEU A 129 11.28 2.64 6.78
CA LEU A 129 12.01 1.51 7.38
C LEU A 129 13.52 1.67 7.20
N TRP A 130 13.97 2.09 6.02
CA TRP A 130 15.40 2.33 5.77
C TRP A 130 15.92 3.46 6.66
N GLY A 131 15.17 4.56 6.75
CA GLY A 131 15.48 5.70 7.60
C GLY A 131 15.61 5.34 9.07
N LEU A 132 14.68 4.55 9.61
CA LEU A 132 14.75 4.07 10.99
C LEU A 132 16.01 3.25 11.25
N ARG A 133 16.43 2.44 10.27
CA ARG A 133 17.68 1.65 10.36
C ARG A 133 18.90 2.56 10.33
N GLN A 134 18.94 3.55 9.45
CA GLN A 134 20.01 4.56 9.39
C GLN A 134 20.14 5.33 10.71
N MET A 135 19.01 5.63 11.35
CA MET A 135 18.94 6.33 12.64
C MET A 135 19.25 5.43 13.85
N GLY A 136 19.46 4.12 13.67
CA GLY A 136 19.70 3.18 14.78
C GLY A 136 18.50 2.99 15.71
N ARG A 137 17.27 3.09 15.19
CA ARG A 137 16.02 2.97 15.98
C ARG A 137 15.62 1.52 16.24
N ASP A 138 16.51 0.78 16.90
CA ASP A 138 16.27 -0.60 17.32
C ASP A 138 15.08 -0.72 18.28
N ASP A 139 14.80 0.32 19.07
CA ASP A 139 13.61 0.41 19.93
C ASP A 139 12.29 0.27 19.14
N ILE A 140 12.23 0.83 17.92
CA ILE A 140 11.07 0.70 17.04
C ILE A 140 11.07 -0.68 16.38
N PHE A 141 12.21 -1.13 15.87
CA PHE A 141 12.29 -2.44 15.20
C PHE A 141 12.00 -3.61 16.11
N ASP A 142 12.45 -3.58 17.37
CA ASP A 142 12.19 -4.65 18.33
C ASP A 142 10.69 -4.79 18.60
N ASN A 143 9.99 -3.65 18.73
CA ASN A 143 8.53 -3.61 18.88
C ASN A 143 7.80 -4.12 17.63
N LEU A 144 8.22 -3.70 16.42
CA LEU A 144 7.63 -4.18 15.18
C LEU A 144 7.92 -5.68 14.94
N LYS A 145 9.15 -6.13 15.17
CA LYS A 145 9.56 -7.55 15.06
C LYS A 145 8.78 -8.41 16.05
N ARG A 146 8.54 -7.93 17.28
CA ARG A 146 7.71 -8.64 18.26
C ARG A 146 6.33 -8.94 17.71
N ILE A 147 5.57 -7.91 17.30
CA ILE A 147 4.17 -8.12 16.84
C ILE A 147 4.08 -8.80 15.47
N THR A 148 5.16 -8.75 14.69
CA THR A 148 5.20 -9.37 13.36
C THR A 148 5.60 -10.83 13.42
N CYS A 149 6.65 -11.16 14.17
CA CYS A 149 7.30 -12.47 14.09
C CYS A 149 6.82 -13.45 15.17
N ASP A 150 6.44 -12.97 16.36
CA ASP A 150 5.94 -13.84 17.42
C ASP A 150 4.56 -14.40 17.08
N ARG A 151 4.43 -15.73 17.08
CA ARG A 151 3.19 -16.46 16.78
C ARG A 151 2.01 -16.03 17.64
N GLN A 152 2.26 -15.55 18.86
CA GLN A 152 1.19 -15.05 19.74
C GLN A 152 0.48 -13.83 19.12
N TYR A 153 1.20 -12.97 18.40
CA TYR A 153 0.67 -11.70 17.90
C TYR A 153 0.29 -11.75 16.42
N GLN A 154 0.78 -12.74 15.66
CA GLN A 154 0.49 -12.89 14.22
C GLN A 154 -1.00 -12.84 13.85
N PRO A 155 -1.95 -13.41 14.63
CA PRO A 155 -3.39 -13.32 14.29
C PRO A 155 -3.98 -11.91 14.42
N HIS A 156 -3.27 -10.99 15.09
CA HIS A 156 -3.75 -9.66 15.46
C HIS A 156 -3.22 -8.55 14.55
N VAL A 157 -2.20 -8.84 13.73
CA VAL A 157 -1.54 -7.84 12.89
C VAL A 157 -1.40 -8.36 11.47
N GLU A 158 -1.97 -7.63 10.51
CA GLU A 158 -1.72 -7.85 9.08
C GLU A 158 -0.82 -6.73 8.55
N TRP A 159 0.22 -7.09 7.81
CA TRP A 159 1.00 -6.12 7.04
C TRP A 159 0.40 -5.99 5.64
N LEU A 160 0.26 -4.76 5.17
CA LEU A 160 -0.11 -4.44 3.79
C LEU A 160 1.16 -4.10 3.01
N GLY A 161 1.23 -4.54 1.76
CA GLY A 161 2.23 -4.04 0.83
C GLY A 161 1.96 -2.60 0.43
N THR A 162 3.02 -1.91 0.04
CA THR A 162 2.98 -0.54 -0.50
C THR A 162 4.14 -0.32 -1.48
N MET A 163 4.28 0.88 -2.03
CA MET A 163 5.45 1.25 -2.84
C MET A 163 6.64 1.60 -1.94
N TRP A 164 7.82 1.06 -2.27
CA TRP A 164 9.01 1.21 -1.42
C TRP A 164 9.35 2.68 -1.12
N SER A 165 9.39 3.56 -2.13
CA SER A 165 9.68 4.98 -1.93
C SER A 165 8.45 5.87 -1.72
N HIS A 166 7.27 5.28 -1.51
CA HIS A 166 6.00 6.01 -1.44
C HIS A 166 5.66 6.72 -2.77
N ALA A 167 5.85 6.02 -3.90
CA ALA A 167 5.50 6.50 -5.21
C ALA A 167 3.98 6.43 -5.48
N VAL A 168 3.40 7.49 -6.02
CA VAL A 168 1.98 7.53 -6.41
C VAL A 168 1.79 6.94 -7.82
N ILE A 169 1.00 5.87 -7.90
CA ILE A 169 0.83 5.02 -9.08
C ILE A 169 0.52 5.80 -10.36
N PRO A 170 -0.45 6.75 -10.39
CA PRO A 170 -0.89 7.36 -11.65
C PRO A 170 0.20 8.18 -12.36
N SER A 171 1.23 8.59 -11.63
CA SER A 171 2.36 9.37 -12.16
C SER A 171 3.67 8.58 -12.20
N THR A 172 3.69 7.37 -11.68
CA THR A 172 4.87 6.51 -11.70
C THR A 172 5.02 5.93 -13.10
N PRO A 173 6.24 5.93 -13.70
CA PRO A 173 6.45 5.26 -14.98
C PRO A 173 6.02 3.79 -14.88
N ILE A 174 5.21 3.33 -15.84
CA ILE A 174 4.60 1.99 -15.80
C ILE A 174 5.62 0.86 -15.50
N PRO A 175 6.80 0.82 -16.14
CA PRO A 175 7.81 -0.21 -15.87
C PRO A 175 8.32 -0.23 -14.42
N ASP A 176 8.30 0.91 -13.73
CA ASP A 176 8.81 1.06 -12.36
C ASP A 176 7.81 0.60 -11.30
N ILE A 177 6.51 0.48 -11.64
CA ILE A 177 5.47 0.07 -10.68
C ILE A 177 5.84 -1.26 -10.03
N LYS A 178 6.26 -2.24 -10.83
CA LYS A 178 6.67 -3.56 -10.31
C LYS A 178 7.98 -3.47 -9.53
N LEU A 179 8.92 -2.62 -9.95
CA LEU A 179 10.19 -2.42 -9.23
C LEU A 179 9.94 -1.85 -7.82
N GLN A 180 9.05 -0.88 -7.67
CA GLN A 180 8.66 -0.32 -6.37
C GLN A 180 8.05 -1.38 -5.43
N ILE A 181 7.15 -2.20 -5.97
CA ILE A 181 6.49 -3.27 -5.21
C ILE A 181 7.51 -4.32 -4.76
N GLN A 182 8.36 -4.79 -5.69
CA GLN A 182 9.35 -5.81 -5.38
C GLN A 182 10.42 -5.28 -4.42
N ALA A 183 10.85 -4.03 -4.56
CA ALA A 183 11.76 -3.38 -3.62
C ALA A 183 11.22 -3.39 -2.19
N TRP A 184 9.92 -3.13 -2.03
CA TRP A 184 9.28 -3.22 -0.72
C TRP A 184 9.31 -4.65 -0.19
N GLN A 185 9.01 -5.66 -1.01
CA GLN A 185 9.00 -7.06 -0.58
C GLN A 185 10.40 -7.56 -0.17
N HIS A 186 11.44 -7.22 -0.92
CA HIS A 186 12.83 -7.53 -0.57
C HIS A 186 13.18 -6.93 0.78
N HIS A 187 12.91 -5.64 0.95
CA HIS A 187 13.29 -4.92 2.15
C HIS A 187 12.52 -5.42 3.37
N PHE A 188 11.20 -5.64 3.22
CA PHE A 188 10.35 -6.22 4.25
C PHE A 188 10.84 -7.62 4.67
N ALA A 189 11.15 -8.49 3.71
CA ALA A 189 11.67 -9.82 4.00
C ALA A 189 13.04 -9.81 4.67
N ALA A 190 13.90 -8.85 4.35
CA ALA A 190 15.20 -8.70 5.01
C ALA A 190 15.06 -8.29 6.49
N ILE A 191 14.06 -7.46 6.82
CA ILE A 191 13.82 -7.00 8.19
C ILE A 191 13.04 -8.04 9.01
N PHE A 192 11.92 -8.54 8.48
CA PHE A 192 10.96 -9.36 9.23
C PHE A 192 11.00 -10.86 8.89
N GLY A 193 11.75 -11.23 7.85
CA GLY A 193 11.90 -12.61 7.40
C GLY A 193 10.89 -13.03 6.32
N ILE A 194 11.27 -14.07 5.59
CA ILE A 194 10.48 -14.66 4.48
C ILE A 194 9.11 -15.14 4.95
N ASP A 195 9.00 -15.70 6.14
CA ASP A 195 7.71 -16.18 6.68
C ASP A 195 6.74 -15.04 7.02
N ALA A 196 7.26 -13.85 7.37
CA ALA A 196 6.42 -12.67 7.49
C ALA A 196 5.92 -12.22 6.10
N LEU A 197 6.80 -12.17 5.10
CA LEU A 197 6.43 -11.78 3.73
C LEU A 197 5.33 -12.68 3.15
N LYS A 198 5.39 -13.99 3.39
CA LYS A 198 4.36 -14.95 2.94
C LYS A 198 2.95 -14.57 3.38
N ARG A 199 2.80 -13.83 4.48
CA ARG A 199 1.50 -13.41 5.05
C ARG A 199 0.99 -12.08 4.52
N VAL A 200 1.79 -11.32 3.77
CA VAL A 200 1.38 -10.05 3.17
C VAL A 200 0.56 -10.36 1.90
N LYS A 201 -0.75 -10.12 1.96
CA LYS A 201 -1.68 -10.39 0.83
C LYS A 201 -2.51 -9.18 0.43
N GLY A 202 -2.68 -8.20 1.30
CA GLY A 202 -3.29 -6.92 0.99
C GLY A 202 -2.28 -5.89 0.47
N PHE A 203 -2.75 -4.96 -0.35
CA PHE A 203 -1.97 -3.81 -0.81
C PHE A 203 -2.69 -2.51 -0.49
N SER A 204 -1.93 -1.52 -0.02
CA SER A 204 -2.36 -0.15 0.26
C SER A 204 -1.60 0.80 -0.68
N PRO A 205 -2.27 1.45 -1.65
CA PRO A 205 -1.60 2.40 -2.52
C PRO A 205 -1.22 3.68 -1.75
N PRO A 206 0.00 4.21 -1.92
CA PRO A 206 0.38 5.53 -1.41
C PRO A 206 -0.65 6.60 -1.74
N GLU A 207 -0.96 7.45 -0.75
CA GLU A 207 -2.00 8.51 -0.84
C GLU A 207 -3.40 7.99 -1.19
N MET A 208 -3.59 6.67 -1.09
CA MET A 208 -4.71 5.94 -1.66
C MET A 208 -4.97 6.33 -3.13
N HIS A 209 -3.92 6.70 -3.87
CA HIS A 209 -4.02 7.27 -5.20
C HIS A 209 -4.15 6.17 -6.25
N PHE A 210 -5.38 6.01 -6.73
CA PHE A 210 -5.74 4.93 -7.64
C PHE A 210 -5.74 5.42 -9.11
N PRO A 211 -5.05 4.74 -10.03
CA PRO A 211 -5.00 5.14 -11.44
C PRO A 211 -6.34 4.85 -12.14
N ASN A 212 -6.80 5.79 -12.93
CA ASN A 212 -7.98 5.62 -13.78
C ASN A 212 -7.67 5.57 -15.28
N HIS A 213 -6.44 5.82 -15.69
CA HIS A 213 -5.97 5.51 -17.04
C HIS A 213 -6.03 3.99 -17.31
N PRO A 214 -6.68 3.52 -18.40
CA PRO A 214 -6.82 2.09 -18.71
C PRO A 214 -5.53 1.27 -18.62
N ASP A 215 -4.47 1.73 -19.29
CA ASP A 215 -3.20 0.99 -19.37
C ASP A 215 -2.44 0.97 -18.04
N THR A 216 -2.33 2.11 -17.37
CA THR A 216 -1.68 2.21 -16.05
C THR A 216 -2.40 1.34 -15.02
N LEU A 217 -3.74 1.35 -15.01
CA LEU A 217 -4.51 0.52 -14.10
C LEU A 217 -4.29 -0.97 -14.39
N TYR A 218 -4.33 -1.38 -15.65
CA TYR A 218 -4.11 -2.77 -16.03
C TYR A 218 -2.73 -3.28 -15.61
N GLU A 219 -1.66 -2.54 -15.93
CA GLU A 219 -0.30 -2.93 -15.56
C GLU A 219 -0.08 -2.87 -14.03
N TYR A 220 -0.74 -1.96 -13.32
CA TYR A 220 -0.73 -1.94 -11.87
C TYR A 220 -1.36 -3.21 -11.27
N ILE A 221 -2.58 -3.59 -11.69
CA ILE A 221 -3.23 -4.81 -11.20
C ILE A 221 -2.43 -6.06 -11.57
N LYS A 222 -1.82 -6.09 -12.76
CA LYS A 222 -0.92 -7.16 -13.18
C LYS A 222 0.31 -7.26 -12.28
N ALA A 223 0.98 -6.15 -12.01
CA ALA A 223 2.13 -6.10 -11.11
C ALA A 223 1.77 -6.59 -9.69
N LEU A 224 0.61 -6.19 -9.15
CA LEU A 224 0.12 -6.68 -7.86
C LEU A 224 -0.05 -8.20 -7.84
N LYS A 225 -0.69 -8.78 -8.86
CA LYS A 225 -0.93 -10.22 -8.93
C LYS A 225 0.36 -11.01 -9.12
N GLU A 226 1.26 -10.55 -9.98
CA GLU A 226 2.58 -11.17 -10.17
C GLU A 226 3.42 -11.13 -8.88
N CYS A 227 3.22 -10.12 -8.05
CA CYS A 227 3.86 -9.98 -6.73
C CYS A 227 3.07 -10.68 -5.60
N GLY A 228 2.04 -11.46 -5.89
CA GLY A 228 1.35 -12.31 -4.90
C GLY A 228 0.30 -11.62 -4.02
N TYR A 229 -0.05 -10.36 -4.31
CA TYR A 229 -1.16 -9.67 -3.63
C TYR A 229 -2.50 -10.23 -4.13
N ARG A 230 -3.44 -10.40 -3.19
CA ARG A 230 -4.77 -10.99 -3.43
C ARG A 230 -5.88 -9.96 -3.40
N TRP A 231 -5.68 -8.87 -2.67
CA TRP A 231 -6.67 -7.80 -2.57
C TRP A 231 -6.01 -6.43 -2.49
N LEU A 232 -6.75 -5.40 -2.93
CA LEU A 232 -6.33 -4.01 -2.95
C LEU A 232 -7.32 -3.16 -2.15
N MET A 233 -6.82 -2.25 -1.32
CA MET A 233 -7.66 -1.22 -0.72
C MET A 233 -7.85 -0.05 -1.71
N VAL A 234 -9.10 0.35 -1.97
CA VAL A 234 -9.43 1.47 -2.88
C VAL A 234 -10.44 2.41 -2.23
N GLN A 235 -10.49 3.66 -2.68
CA GLN A 235 -11.44 4.63 -2.14
C GLN A 235 -12.79 4.54 -2.83
N GLU A 236 -13.86 4.80 -2.09
CA GLU A 236 -15.22 4.74 -2.61
C GLU A 236 -15.46 5.63 -3.84
N HIS A 237 -14.79 6.78 -3.95
CA HIS A 237 -14.90 7.70 -5.09
C HIS A 237 -13.86 7.49 -6.20
N SER A 238 -12.90 6.58 -5.99
CA SER A 238 -11.88 6.23 -6.98
C SER A 238 -12.34 5.15 -7.97
N VAL A 239 -13.48 4.53 -7.66
CA VAL A 239 -14.08 3.46 -8.45
C VAL A 239 -15.56 3.76 -8.73
N GLU A 240 -16.07 3.16 -9.79
CA GLU A 240 -17.46 3.24 -10.23
C GLU A 240 -17.97 1.86 -10.63
N ASN A 241 -19.28 1.69 -10.71
CA ASN A 241 -19.88 0.54 -11.36
C ASN A 241 -19.63 0.59 -12.88
N ILE A 242 -19.84 -0.53 -13.56
CA ILE A 242 -19.60 -0.66 -15.01
C ILE A 242 -20.47 0.31 -15.84
N ASP A 243 -21.64 0.71 -15.31
CA ASP A 243 -22.54 1.70 -15.89
C ASP A 243 -22.16 3.17 -15.58
N GLY A 244 -21.04 3.40 -14.89
CA GLY A 244 -20.56 4.72 -14.51
C GLY A 244 -21.23 5.30 -13.26
N SER A 245 -22.16 4.58 -12.62
CA SER A 245 -22.72 5.01 -11.33
C SER A 245 -21.73 4.83 -10.19
N GLY A 246 -21.77 5.70 -9.18
CA GLY A 246 -21.00 5.49 -7.95
C GLY A 246 -21.47 4.25 -7.18
N LEU A 247 -20.59 3.68 -6.35
CA LEU A 247 -20.95 2.51 -5.55
C LEU A 247 -22.15 2.82 -4.63
N SER A 248 -23.10 1.87 -4.55
CA SER A 248 -24.20 1.98 -3.60
C SER A 248 -23.68 1.94 -2.15
N GLN A 249 -24.47 2.43 -1.19
CA GLN A 249 -24.03 2.46 0.20
C GLN A 249 -23.68 1.06 0.74
N ASP A 250 -24.50 0.04 0.44
CA ASP A 250 -24.29 -1.31 0.96
C ASP A 250 -23.09 -2.01 0.29
N GLN A 251 -22.87 -1.75 -1.00
CA GLN A 251 -21.75 -2.29 -1.79
C GLN A 251 -20.38 -1.89 -1.25
N LYS A 252 -20.27 -0.76 -0.55
CA LYS A 252 -19.02 -0.29 0.07
C LYS A 252 -18.56 -1.19 1.22
N TYR A 253 -19.46 -1.96 1.83
CA TYR A 253 -19.15 -2.79 3.00
C TYR A 253 -19.01 -4.28 2.65
N ILE A 254 -18.87 -4.61 1.36
CA ILE A 254 -18.62 -5.96 0.87
C ILE A 254 -17.43 -5.97 -0.10
N PRO A 255 -16.77 -7.12 -0.33
CA PRO A 255 -15.73 -7.20 -1.35
C PRO A 255 -16.31 -6.93 -2.74
N ASN A 256 -15.54 -6.22 -3.57
CA ASN A 256 -15.86 -5.94 -4.96
C ASN A 256 -14.84 -6.63 -5.87
N ARG A 257 -15.24 -7.00 -7.09
CA ARG A 257 -14.33 -7.45 -8.14
C ARG A 257 -13.93 -6.23 -8.98
N LEU A 258 -12.76 -5.67 -8.69
CA LEU A 258 -12.20 -4.56 -9.46
C LEU A 258 -11.70 -5.10 -10.79
N GLN A 259 -12.35 -4.69 -11.88
CA GLN A 259 -11.96 -5.03 -13.25
C GLN A 259 -11.17 -3.88 -13.88
N ALA A 260 -10.01 -4.21 -14.43
CA ALA A 260 -9.20 -3.32 -15.24
C ALA A 260 -9.22 -3.81 -16.69
N ARG A 261 -9.45 -2.88 -17.63
CA ARG A 261 -9.36 -3.11 -19.07
C ARG A 261 -8.32 -2.17 -19.64
N ASN A 262 -7.39 -2.68 -20.45
CA ASN A 262 -6.39 -1.85 -21.12
C ASN A 262 -6.85 -1.41 -22.52
N SER A 263 -6.05 -0.57 -23.17
CA SER A 263 -6.33 0.00 -24.49
C SER A 263 -6.24 -1.00 -25.64
N ARG A 264 -5.85 -2.25 -25.37
CA ARG A 264 -5.87 -3.40 -26.29
C ARG A 264 -7.04 -4.36 -26.04
N GLY A 265 -7.96 -4.01 -25.14
CA GLY A 265 -9.11 -4.84 -24.77
C GLY A 265 -8.80 -5.99 -23.81
N GLU A 266 -7.55 -6.13 -23.34
CA GLU A 266 -7.19 -7.15 -22.35
C GLU A 266 -7.80 -6.80 -20.99
N THR A 267 -8.24 -7.81 -20.24
CA THR A 267 -8.88 -7.62 -18.93
C THR A 267 -8.17 -8.39 -17.84
N ILE A 268 -8.13 -7.79 -16.65
CA ILE A 268 -7.61 -8.41 -15.43
C ILE A 268 -8.45 -7.94 -14.23
N SER A 269 -8.52 -8.75 -13.20
CA SER A 269 -9.27 -8.42 -11.99
C SER A 269 -8.52 -8.77 -10.70
N ILE A 270 -8.84 -8.03 -9.65
CA ILE A 270 -8.42 -8.27 -8.27
C ILE A 270 -9.59 -7.97 -7.32
N THR A 271 -9.62 -8.60 -6.14
CA THR A 271 -10.57 -8.24 -5.09
C THR A 271 -10.24 -6.85 -4.53
N ALA A 272 -11.25 -6.01 -4.36
CA ALA A 272 -11.14 -4.70 -3.76
C ALA A 272 -11.95 -4.62 -2.46
N LEU A 273 -11.31 -4.12 -1.40
CA LEU A 273 -12.00 -3.68 -0.19
C LEU A 273 -12.09 -2.15 -0.23
N ILE A 274 -13.30 -1.63 -0.01
CA ILE A 274 -13.56 -0.20 -0.17
C ILE A 274 -13.26 0.50 1.15
N LYS A 275 -12.31 1.45 1.10
CA LYS A 275 -12.12 2.45 2.16
C LYS A 275 -13.38 3.32 2.21
N THR A 276 -14.13 3.19 3.30
CA THR A 276 -15.38 3.93 3.52
C THR A 276 -15.10 5.28 4.17
N GLN A 277 -15.84 6.32 3.79
CA GLN A 277 -15.71 7.69 4.30
C GLN A 277 -14.33 8.31 3.96
N GLY A 278 -14.33 9.60 3.62
CA GLY A 278 -13.18 10.32 3.04
C GLY A 278 -11.89 10.34 3.87
N SER A 279 -10.92 11.15 3.45
CA SER A 279 -9.53 11.22 3.93
C SER A 279 -9.29 11.62 5.39
N ASP A 280 -10.34 11.72 6.21
CA ASP A 280 -10.23 12.39 7.49
C ASP A 280 -9.55 11.48 8.51
N THR A 281 -8.28 11.78 8.80
CA THR A 281 -7.46 11.09 9.81
C THR A 281 -8.13 11.12 11.19
N LYS A 282 -9.06 12.06 11.44
CA LYS A 282 -9.87 12.12 12.67
C LYS A 282 -10.79 10.91 12.84
N LEU A 283 -11.29 10.32 11.74
CA LEU A 283 -12.21 9.19 11.81
C LEU A 283 -11.53 7.97 12.43
N VAL A 284 -10.39 7.57 11.87
CA VAL A 284 -9.58 6.48 12.43
C VAL A 284 -9.04 6.86 13.81
N GLY A 285 -8.62 8.12 13.98
CA GLY A 285 -8.14 8.66 15.25
C GLY A 285 -9.11 8.52 16.41
N GLN A 286 -10.41 8.42 16.14
CA GLN A 286 -11.46 8.24 17.14
C GLN A 286 -12.17 6.88 17.04
N MET A 287 -11.56 5.92 16.34
CA MET A 287 -12.13 4.57 16.14
C MET A 287 -13.53 4.58 15.52
N GLN A 288 -13.83 5.56 14.66
CA GLN A 288 -15.07 5.63 13.91
C GLN A 288 -15.41 4.32 13.15
N PRO A 289 -14.47 3.54 12.55
CA PRO A 289 -14.87 2.31 11.84
C PRO A 289 -15.54 1.29 12.75
N TYR A 290 -15.16 1.22 14.03
CA TYR A 290 -15.83 0.38 15.03
C TYR A 290 -17.25 0.85 15.31
N TYR A 291 -17.44 2.16 15.49
CA TYR A 291 -18.76 2.73 15.78
C TYR A 291 -19.70 2.68 14.56
N GLU A 292 -19.17 2.83 13.34
CA GLU A 292 -19.94 2.63 12.12
C GLU A 292 -20.39 1.18 11.95
N ALA A 293 -19.52 0.21 12.24
CA ALA A 293 -19.85 -1.21 12.15
C ALA A 293 -21.01 -1.62 13.09
N LYS A 294 -21.20 -0.93 14.23
CA LYS A 294 -22.37 -1.12 15.11
C LYS A 294 -23.70 -0.83 14.43
N GLY A 295 -23.71 0.05 13.43
CA GLY A 295 -24.90 0.35 12.61
C GLY A 295 -25.09 -0.60 11.41
N ARG A 296 -24.19 -1.58 11.20
CA ARG A 296 -24.22 -2.48 10.05
C ARG A 296 -24.76 -3.86 10.42
N ASN A 297 -25.18 -4.59 9.40
CA ASN A 297 -25.71 -5.95 9.50
C ASN A 297 -25.09 -6.85 8.44
N LYS A 298 -25.45 -8.12 8.46
CA LYS A 298 -25.07 -9.07 7.42
C LYS A 298 -25.68 -8.69 6.07
N GLN A 299 -24.94 -9.00 5.01
CA GLN A 299 -25.33 -8.84 3.61
C GLN A 299 -25.24 -10.18 2.88
N GLN A 300 -25.79 -10.24 1.68
CA GLN A 300 -25.84 -11.45 0.86
C GLN A 300 -24.88 -11.33 -0.33
N ILE A 301 -23.99 -12.30 -0.51
CA ILE A 301 -23.25 -12.51 -1.76
C ILE A 301 -23.56 -13.92 -2.26
N GLY A 302 -24.13 -14.02 -3.47
CA GLY A 302 -24.61 -15.28 -4.00
C GLY A 302 -25.56 -15.98 -3.02
N LYS A 303 -25.18 -17.17 -2.55
CA LYS A 303 -25.96 -17.97 -1.58
C LYS A 303 -25.47 -17.84 -0.14
N VAL A 304 -24.40 -17.08 0.12
CA VAL A 304 -23.81 -16.95 1.45
C VAL A 304 -24.16 -15.60 2.05
N THR A 305 -24.55 -15.63 3.32
CA THR A 305 -24.76 -14.44 4.13
C THR A 305 -23.46 -14.11 4.87
N ILE A 306 -22.90 -12.94 4.63
CA ILE A 306 -21.62 -12.47 5.18
C ILE A 306 -21.83 -11.22 6.05
N PRO A 307 -20.98 -10.95 7.06
CA PRO A 307 -21.01 -9.67 7.75
C PRO A 307 -20.52 -8.54 6.83
N SER A 308 -21.15 -7.38 6.92
CA SER A 308 -20.59 -6.13 6.37
C SER A 308 -19.22 -5.87 7.00
N LEU A 309 -18.28 -5.32 6.25
CA LEU A 309 -16.97 -4.88 6.75
C LEU A 309 -16.78 -3.38 6.52
N VAL A 310 -16.65 -2.61 7.61
CA VAL A 310 -16.22 -1.21 7.53
C VAL A 310 -14.70 -1.18 7.48
N THR A 311 -14.12 -0.73 6.38
CA THR A 311 -12.65 -0.69 6.18
C THR A 311 -12.18 0.75 6.12
N GLN A 312 -11.22 1.12 6.96
CA GLN A 312 -10.64 2.47 6.95
C GLN A 312 -9.13 2.44 7.16
N ILE A 313 -8.46 3.45 6.61
CA ILE A 313 -7.02 3.70 6.73
C ILE A 313 -6.79 5.20 6.95
N ALA A 314 -5.80 5.53 7.78
CA ALA A 314 -5.33 6.89 7.99
C ALA A 314 -3.81 6.90 8.20
N ASP A 315 -3.19 8.05 7.91
CA ASP A 315 -1.82 8.34 8.36
C ASP A 315 -1.73 8.18 9.89
N GLY A 316 -0.77 7.40 10.36
CA GLY A 316 -0.64 7.05 11.77
C GLY A 316 0.03 8.14 12.62
N GLU A 317 0.82 9.00 11.98
CA GLU A 317 1.55 10.12 12.58
C GLU A 317 0.91 11.49 12.33
N ASN A 318 -0.02 11.61 11.37
CA ASN A 318 -0.45 12.90 10.86
C ASN A 318 -1.58 13.52 11.69
N GLY A 319 -1.35 14.74 12.16
CA GLY A 319 -2.34 15.56 12.86
C GLY A 319 -2.49 15.26 14.35
N GLY A 320 -2.97 16.26 15.09
CA GLY A 320 -3.09 16.19 16.55
C GLY A 320 -3.98 15.06 17.06
N VAL A 321 -5.00 14.65 16.30
CA VAL A 321 -5.91 13.56 16.69
C VAL A 321 -5.19 12.21 16.65
N MET A 322 -4.45 11.91 15.58
CA MET A 322 -3.70 10.65 15.50
C MET A 322 -2.54 10.59 16.49
N MET A 323 -1.88 11.72 16.73
CA MET A 323 -0.80 11.79 17.72
C MET A 323 -1.30 11.63 19.15
N ASN A 324 -2.42 12.28 19.51
CA ASN A 324 -2.80 12.45 20.92
C ASN A 324 -4.08 11.71 21.34
N GLU A 325 -5.09 11.59 20.46
CA GLU A 325 -6.39 10.99 20.81
C GLU A 325 -6.46 9.49 20.50
N PHE A 326 -5.91 9.08 19.34
CA PHE A 326 -5.91 7.69 18.88
C PHE A 326 -5.47 6.68 19.94
N PRO A 327 -4.38 6.89 20.71
CA PRO A 327 -3.96 5.94 21.74
C PRO A 327 -5.10 5.56 22.70
N SER A 328 -5.78 6.57 23.24
CA SER A 328 -6.86 6.36 24.21
C SER A 328 -8.12 5.79 23.55
N ALA A 329 -8.45 6.25 22.34
CA ALA A 329 -9.61 5.79 21.58
C ALA A 329 -9.47 4.33 21.16
N PHE A 330 -8.28 3.92 20.68
CA PHE A 330 -7.97 2.55 20.29
C PHE A 330 -8.14 1.58 21.47
N VAL A 331 -7.53 1.89 22.62
CA VAL A 331 -7.64 1.06 23.83
C VAL A 331 -9.10 0.95 24.27
N LYS A 332 -9.82 2.07 24.34
CA LYS A 332 -11.23 2.11 24.73
C LYS A 332 -12.10 1.26 23.81
N ALA A 333 -11.93 1.37 22.49
CA ALA A 333 -12.72 0.62 21.51
C ALA A 333 -12.56 -0.89 21.70
N TRP A 334 -11.35 -1.37 21.98
CA TRP A 334 -11.09 -2.79 22.22
C TRP A 334 -11.61 -3.29 23.58
N HIS A 335 -11.59 -2.45 24.61
CA HIS A 335 -12.24 -2.77 25.89
C HIS A 335 -13.75 -2.90 25.73
N GLU A 336 -14.39 -1.94 25.04
CA GLU A 336 -15.81 -2.01 24.71
C GLU A 336 -16.12 -3.27 23.87
N ASN A 337 -15.28 -3.58 22.88
CA ASN A 337 -15.46 -4.74 22.01
C ASN A 337 -15.35 -6.07 22.79
N ARG A 338 -14.46 -6.14 23.78
CA ARG A 338 -14.36 -7.28 24.70
C ARG A 338 -15.63 -7.42 25.54
N GLU A 339 -16.15 -6.33 26.09
CA GLU A 339 -17.38 -6.33 26.89
C GLU A 339 -18.60 -6.71 26.04
N GLN A 340 -18.60 -6.35 24.77
CA GLN A 340 -19.67 -6.63 23.80
C GLN A 340 -19.37 -7.89 22.98
N GLY A 341 -19.51 -9.06 23.62
CA GLY A 341 -19.38 -10.35 22.92
C GLY A 341 -17.96 -10.91 22.87
N GLY A 342 -17.11 -10.54 23.85
CA GLY A 342 -15.77 -11.11 24.02
C GLY A 342 -14.80 -10.79 22.88
N GLY A 343 -15.12 -9.80 22.04
CA GLY A 343 -14.43 -9.51 20.80
C GLY A 343 -14.49 -10.64 19.75
N LYS A 344 -15.50 -11.51 19.82
CA LYS A 344 -15.65 -12.68 18.94
C LYS A 344 -17.05 -12.87 18.36
N SER A 345 -18.03 -12.11 18.82
CA SER A 345 -19.42 -12.16 18.36
C SER A 345 -20.04 -10.76 18.26
N GLY A 346 -21.05 -10.58 17.42
CA GLY A 346 -21.65 -9.28 17.16
C GLY A 346 -20.76 -8.44 16.25
N VAL A 347 -20.34 -7.26 16.71
CA VAL A 347 -19.36 -6.44 15.99
C VAL A 347 -17.96 -6.89 16.39
N VAL A 348 -17.13 -7.25 15.41
CA VAL A 348 -15.76 -7.72 15.68
C VAL A 348 -14.77 -6.97 14.81
N GLY A 349 -13.53 -6.84 15.28
CA GLY A 349 -12.47 -6.37 14.42
C GLY A 349 -11.92 -7.51 13.56
N LEU A 350 -11.57 -7.19 12.31
CA LEU A 350 -11.06 -8.12 11.31
C LEU A 350 -9.91 -7.49 10.54
N ASN A 351 -8.91 -8.30 10.20
CA ASN A 351 -7.93 -7.96 9.18
C ASN A 351 -8.52 -8.24 7.78
N GLY A 352 -8.02 -7.59 6.73
CA GLY A 352 -8.58 -7.69 5.37
C GLY A 352 -8.48 -9.11 4.83
N THR A 353 -7.30 -9.74 4.93
CA THR A 353 -7.14 -11.15 4.54
C THR A 353 -7.89 -12.10 5.47
N GLU A 354 -7.96 -11.83 6.78
CA GLU A 354 -8.75 -12.64 7.72
C GLU A 354 -10.23 -12.69 7.30
N TYR A 355 -10.81 -11.53 6.95
CA TYR A 355 -12.19 -11.44 6.50
C TYR A 355 -12.44 -12.21 5.21
N LEU A 356 -11.62 -11.96 4.17
CA LEU A 356 -11.75 -12.62 2.87
C LEU A 356 -11.63 -14.14 2.99
N GLU A 357 -10.66 -14.61 3.75
CA GLU A 357 -10.48 -16.04 3.98
C GLU A 357 -11.68 -16.68 4.70
N ILE A 358 -12.24 -16.02 5.72
CA ILE A 358 -13.41 -16.53 6.46
C ILE A 358 -14.63 -16.66 5.55
N ILE A 359 -14.92 -15.65 4.70
CA ILE A 359 -16.10 -15.69 3.82
C ILE A 359 -15.93 -16.68 2.68
N GLU A 360 -14.72 -16.81 2.12
CA GLU A 360 -14.41 -17.78 1.06
C GLU A 360 -14.48 -19.21 1.60
N ALA A 361 -13.99 -19.46 2.82
CA ALA A 361 -14.13 -20.75 3.49
C ALA A 361 -15.61 -21.13 3.75
N ALA A 362 -16.51 -20.15 3.85
CA ALA A 362 -17.94 -20.36 3.96
C ALA A 362 -18.65 -20.56 2.60
N GLY A 363 -17.89 -20.52 1.49
CA GLY A 363 -18.38 -20.81 0.15
C GLY A 363 -18.70 -19.59 -0.70
N VAL A 364 -18.27 -18.40 -0.29
CA VAL A 364 -18.31 -17.22 -1.18
C VAL A 364 -17.32 -17.41 -2.32
N ASN A 365 -17.78 -17.17 -3.54
CA ASN A 365 -16.93 -17.18 -4.72
C ASN A 365 -16.58 -15.73 -5.10
N PRO A 366 -15.28 -15.39 -5.26
CA PRO A 366 -14.88 -14.05 -5.70
C PRO A 366 -15.48 -13.59 -7.03
N GLU A 367 -15.90 -14.52 -7.88
CA GLU A 367 -16.58 -14.22 -9.14
C GLU A 367 -18.02 -13.70 -8.94
N ASP A 368 -18.62 -13.92 -7.77
CA ASP A 368 -19.94 -13.41 -7.38
C ASP A 368 -19.88 -12.00 -6.77
N TYR A 369 -18.67 -11.44 -6.58
CA TYR A 369 -18.53 -10.07 -6.09
C TYR A 369 -19.07 -9.05 -7.12
N PRO A 370 -19.74 -7.97 -6.68
CA PRO A 370 -20.14 -6.90 -7.57
C PRO A 370 -18.92 -6.32 -8.28
N ILE A 371 -19.07 -6.04 -9.57
CA ILE A 371 -17.98 -5.54 -10.42
C ILE A 371 -17.89 -4.03 -10.29
N CYS A 372 -16.69 -3.53 -10.05
CA CYS A 372 -16.35 -2.11 -10.17
C CYS A 372 -15.17 -1.91 -11.12
N GLN A 373 -14.95 -0.68 -11.56
CA GLN A 373 -13.86 -0.25 -12.42
C GLN A 373 -13.30 1.10 -11.96
N GLY A 374 -12.19 1.55 -12.54
CA GLY A 374 -11.67 2.89 -12.25
C GLY A 374 -12.63 3.99 -12.66
N VAL A 375 -12.75 5.03 -11.82
CA VAL A 375 -13.64 6.17 -12.07
C VAL A 375 -13.40 6.81 -13.44
N ASN A 376 -14.45 7.25 -14.11
CA ASN A 376 -14.48 7.81 -15.47
C ASN A 376 -14.19 6.81 -16.61
N GLN A 377 -13.86 5.54 -16.35
CA GLN A 377 -13.61 4.58 -17.43
C GLN A 377 -14.86 4.25 -18.23
N HIS A 378 -16.05 4.25 -17.61
CA HIS A 378 -17.32 4.08 -18.32
C HIS A 378 -17.43 5.04 -19.50
N LYS A 379 -17.07 6.32 -19.32
CA LYS A 379 -17.15 7.35 -20.35
C LYS A 379 -16.23 7.07 -21.54
N ILE A 380 -15.03 6.52 -21.29
CA ILE A 380 -14.10 6.11 -22.35
C ILE A 380 -14.72 4.99 -23.18
N TRP A 381 -15.26 3.97 -22.51
CA TRP A 381 -15.85 2.78 -23.15
C TRP A 381 -17.22 3.04 -23.80
N GLN A 382 -17.83 4.22 -23.60
CA GLN A 382 -18.96 4.69 -24.41
C GLN A 382 -18.52 5.23 -25.77
N LEU A 383 -17.27 5.68 -25.91
CA LEU A 383 -16.71 6.22 -27.16
C LEU A 383 -15.88 5.19 -27.94
N VAL A 384 -15.40 4.14 -27.27
CA VAL A 384 -14.57 3.09 -27.87
C VAL A 384 -15.24 1.74 -27.63
N ASP A 385 -15.48 1.00 -28.71
CA ASP A 385 -15.91 -0.39 -28.63
C ASP A 385 -14.81 -1.25 -27.96
N PRO A 386 -15.05 -1.83 -26.78
CA PRO A 386 -14.02 -2.54 -26.03
C PRO A 386 -13.46 -3.78 -26.73
N ASP A 387 -14.18 -4.36 -27.70
CA ASP A 387 -13.77 -5.57 -28.43
C ASP A 387 -12.90 -5.26 -29.65
N SER A 388 -12.85 -3.99 -30.08
CA SER A 388 -12.05 -3.51 -31.20
C SER A 388 -11.11 -2.36 -30.84
N ALA A 389 -10.92 -2.13 -29.54
CA ALA A 389 -10.12 -1.03 -28.99
C ALA A 389 -8.65 -1.10 -29.43
N THR A 390 -8.10 0.07 -29.82
CA THR A 390 -6.66 0.29 -29.99
C THR A 390 -6.17 1.43 -29.08
N PRO A 391 -4.86 1.47 -28.76
CA PRO A 391 -4.27 2.59 -28.02
C PRO A 391 -4.63 3.96 -28.60
N GLU A 392 -4.58 4.12 -29.93
CA GLU A 392 -4.87 5.39 -30.59
C GLU A 392 -6.33 5.81 -30.41
N GLN A 393 -7.27 4.86 -30.47
CA GLN A 393 -8.69 5.15 -30.26
C GLN A 393 -8.97 5.56 -28.81
N VAL A 394 -8.37 4.85 -27.85
CA VAL A 394 -8.53 5.15 -26.42
C VAL A 394 -7.94 6.52 -26.09
N GLU A 395 -6.75 6.84 -26.57
CA GLU A 395 -6.14 8.16 -26.39
C GLU A 395 -6.98 9.27 -27.05
N SER A 396 -7.52 9.02 -28.25
CA SER A 396 -8.41 9.96 -28.91
C SER A 396 -9.69 10.21 -28.11
N ALA A 397 -10.28 9.17 -27.51
CA ALA A 397 -11.45 9.28 -26.65
C ALA A 397 -11.14 10.06 -25.37
N ILE A 398 -9.99 9.79 -24.73
CA ILE A 398 -9.52 10.53 -23.56
C ILE A 398 -9.32 12.03 -23.91
N ALA A 399 -8.69 12.32 -25.05
CA ALA A 399 -8.47 13.69 -25.50
C ALA A 399 -9.79 14.42 -25.79
N GLN A 400 -10.74 13.75 -26.41
CA GLN A 400 -12.09 14.28 -26.64
C GLN A 400 -12.79 14.58 -25.31
N LEU A 401 -12.82 13.62 -24.37
CA LEU A 401 -13.48 13.79 -23.07
C LEU A 401 -12.86 14.92 -22.25
N LYS A 402 -11.53 15.08 -22.24
CA LYS A 402 -10.84 16.21 -21.59
C LYS A 402 -11.27 17.58 -22.14
N GLN A 403 -11.68 17.65 -23.41
CA GLN A 403 -12.16 18.88 -24.05
C GLN A 403 -13.65 19.13 -23.82
N THR A 404 -14.47 18.06 -23.77
CA THR A 404 -15.94 18.17 -23.78
C THR A 404 -16.61 18.00 -22.42
N ASP A 405 -15.95 17.36 -21.45
CA ASP A 405 -16.48 17.11 -20.10
C ASP A 405 -15.54 17.72 -19.04
N HIS A 406 -15.96 18.83 -18.44
CA HIS A 406 -15.18 19.53 -17.41
C HIS A 406 -14.96 18.71 -16.14
N ASN A 407 -15.75 17.65 -15.92
CA ASN A 407 -15.61 16.75 -14.77
C ASN A 407 -14.76 15.51 -15.11
N PHE A 408 -14.21 15.41 -16.32
CA PHE A 408 -13.36 14.29 -16.73
C PHE A 408 -11.88 14.57 -16.46
N HIS A 409 -11.26 13.71 -15.66
CA HIS A 409 -9.83 13.76 -15.33
C HIS A 409 -9.22 12.36 -15.39
N MET A 410 -7.95 12.26 -15.82
CA MET A 410 -7.19 11.01 -15.97
C MET A 410 -5.91 10.98 -15.11
N ASP A 411 -5.83 11.86 -14.11
CA ASP A 411 -4.67 11.97 -13.23
C ASP A 411 -4.74 11.00 -12.03
N GLY A 412 -5.76 10.13 -11.99
CA GLY A 412 -6.10 9.27 -10.85
C GLY A 412 -7.07 9.94 -9.85
N ALA A 413 -7.42 9.20 -8.80
CA ALA A 413 -8.20 9.69 -7.66
C ALA A 413 -7.50 9.34 -6.34
N SER A 414 -7.28 10.33 -5.47
CA SER A 414 -6.56 10.20 -4.18
C SER A 414 -7.46 10.58 -3.01
N TRP A 415 -7.03 10.31 -1.77
CA TRP A 415 -7.77 10.83 -0.61
C TRP A 415 -7.84 12.35 -0.57
N THR A 416 -6.84 13.05 -1.09
CA THR A 416 -6.73 14.48 -0.89
C THR A 416 -7.61 15.30 -1.83
N ASN A 417 -8.26 14.70 -2.84
CA ASN A 417 -9.20 15.23 -3.86
C ASN A 417 -8.88 16.58 -4.57
N ASP A 418 -8.17 17.51 -3.93
CA ASP A 418 -7.87 18.87 -4.39
C ASP A 418 -6.40 19.07 -4.77
N LEU A 419 -5.51 18.12 -4.42
CA LEU A 419 -4.08 18.17 -4.74
C LEU A 419 -3.79 17.51 -6.10
N SER A 420 -3.29 18.31 -7.06
CA SER A 420 -2.78 17.76 -8.32
C SER A 420 -1.36 17.24 -8.14
N TRP A 421 -1.18 15.94 -8.38
CA TRP A 421 0.13 15.27 -8.38
C TRP A 421 0.88 15.39 -9.71
N VAL A 422 0.26 16.05 -10.69
CA VAL A 422 0.71 16.12 -12.09
C VAL A 422 0.90 17.57 -12.55
N LYS A 423 -0.17 18.37 -12.45
CA LYS A 423 -0.18 19.74 -13.00
C LYS A 423 0.73 20.67 -12.22
N GLY A 424 1.67 21.32 -12.91
CA GLY A 424 2.59 22.29 -12.30
C GLY A 424 3.83 21.66 -11.65
N TYR A 425 4.07 20.36 -11.86
CA TYR A 425 5.26 19.63 -11.40
C TYR A 425 6.06 19.04 -12.56
N GLU A 426 5.98 19.63 -13.74
CA GLU A 426 6.72 19.20 -14.95
C GLU A 426 8.23 19.16 -14.67
N ASN A 427 8.71 20.10 -13.85
CA ASN A 427 10.10 20.19 -13.37
C ASN A 427 10.58 19.01 -12.50
N VAL A 428 9.67 18.14 -12.05
CA VAL A 428 9.96 16.90 -11.32
C VAL A 428 9.62 15.67 -12.16
N LEU A 429 8.45 15.69 -12.81
CA LEU A 429 7.91 14.54 -13.53
C LEU A 429 8.67 14.22 -14.82
N GLU A 430 9.08 15.24 -15.59
CA GLU A 430 9.85 15.00 -16.82
C GLU A 430 11.22 14.39 -16.50
N PRO A 431 12.04 14.96 -15.57
CA PRO A 431 13.30 14.32 -15.16
C PRO A 431 13.12 12.91 -14.61
N MET A 432 12.08 12.67 -13.81
CA MET A 432 11.75 11.33 -13.30
C MET A 432 11.52 10.32 -14.44
N ASN A 433 10.73 10.68 -15.45
CA ASN A 433 10.50 9.83 -16.62
C ASN A 433 11.78 9.60 -17.44
N GLN A 434 12.61 10.64 -17.60
CA GLN A 434 13.89 10.53 -18.29
C GLN A 434 14.85 9.57 -17.57
N LEU A 435 14.92 9.62 -16.24
CA LEU A 435 15.76 8.71 -15.46
C LEU A 435 15.26 7.27 -15.55
N SER A 436 13.96 7.05 -15.42
CA SER A 436 13.34 5.72 -15.60
C SER A 436 13.65 5.13 -16.98
N ALA A 437 13.44 5.91 -18.05
CA ALA A 437 13.75 5.47 -19.40
C ALA A 437 15.23 5.13 -19.60
N ALA A 438 16.13 5.92 -19.01
CA ALA A 438 17.57 5.66 -19.04
C ALA A 438 17.95 4.39 -18.25
N PHE A 439 17.35 4.18 -17.08
CA PHE A 439 17.54 2.99 -16.25
C PHE A 439 17.16 1.72 -17.00
N HIS A 440 15.95 1.67 -17.54
CA HIS A 440 15.44 0.52 -18.29
C HIS A 440 16.25 0.27 -19.57
N LYS A 441 16.59 1.32 -20.32
CA LYS A 441 17.45 1.19 -21.51
C LYS A 441 18.82 0.58 -21.19
N LYS A 442 19.38 0.88 -20.03
CA LYS A 442 20.69 0.36 -19.60
C LYS A 442 20.58 -1.06 -19.05
N TYR A 443 19.64 -1.31 -18.15
CA TYR A 443 19.65 -2.53 -17.35
C TYR A 443 18.70 -3.63 -17.81
N ASP A 444 17.60 -3.33 -18.51
CA ASP A 444 16.68 -4.39 -18.94
C ASP A 444 17.36 -5.44 -19.83
N PRO A 445 18.16 -5.07 -20.85
CA PRO A 445 18.87 -6.06 -21.66
C PRO A 445 19.89 -6.86 -20.85
N LEU A 446 20.56 -6.22 -19.88
CA LEU A 446 21.57 -6.86 -19.03
C LEU A 446 20.93 -7.88 -18.08
N VAL A 447 19.81 -7.54 -17.46
CA VAL A 447 19.06 -8.43 -16.56
C VAL A 447 18.42 -9.58 -17.34
N GLN A 448 17.98 -9.35 -18.58
CA GLN A 448 17.49 -10.41 -19.47
C GLN A 448 18.58 -11.41 -19.85
N GLU A 449 19.82 -10.96 -20.03
CA GLU A 449 20.98 -11.81 -20.31
C GLU A 449 21.46 -12.55 -19.07
N ASP A 450 21.57 -11.87 -17.93
CA ASP A 450 21.99 -12.42 -16.64
C ASP A 450 21.22 -11.79 -15.47
N ALA A 451 20.33 -12.58 -14.85
CA ALA A 451 19.58 -12.14 -13.69
C ALA A 451 20.46 -11.77 -12.48
N ALA A 452 21.73 -12.23 -12.42
CA ALA A 452 22.65 -11.85 -11.35
C ALA A 452 23.06 -10.37 -11.41
N VAL A 453 22.79 -9.65 -12.50
CA VAL A 453 23.00 -8.20 -12.60
C VAL A 453 22.30 -7.43 -11.48
N THR A 454 21.13 -7.89 -11.00
CA THR A 454 20.40 -7.24 -9.90
C THR A 454 21.14 -7.31 -8.55
N LYS A 455 22.14 -8.19 -8.43
CA LYS A 455 23.01 -8.31 -7.25
C LYS A 455 24.22 -7.38 -7.29
N GLN A 456 24.48 -6.74 -8.43
CA GLN A 456 25.63 -5.85 -8.61
C GLN A 456 25.37 -4.51 -7.93
N PHE A 457 26.42 -3.92 -7.35
CA PHE A 457 26.33 -2.66 -6.62
C PHE A 457 25.83 -1.52 -7.52
N GLU A 458 26.28 -1.49 -8.77
CA GLU A 458 25.94 -0.47 -9.76
C GLU A 458 24.45 -0.49 -10.11
N TYR A 459 23.85 -1.68 -10.23
CA TYR A 459 22.41 -1.84 -10.41
C TYR A 459 21.64 -1.40 -9.17
N GLN A 460 22.06 -1.86 -7.99
CA GLN A 460 21.42 -1.53 -6.71
C GLN A 460 21.40 -0.02 -6.45
N GLN A 461 22.52 0.65 -6.70
CA GLN A 461 22.65 2.09 -6.53
C GLN A 461 21.77 2.85 -7.55
N ALA A 462 21.77 2.42 -8.80
CA ALA A 462 20.94 3.01 -9.84
C ALA A 462 19.44 2.85 -9.54
N LEU A 463 19.03 1.65 -9.12
CA LEU A 463 17.65 1.36 -8.75
C LEU A 463 17.23 2.25 -7.58
N LEU A 464 18.07 2.39 -6.55
CA LEU A 464 17.78 3.26 -5.41
C LEU A 464 17.42 4.69 -5.87
N TYR A 465 18.24 5.32 -6.70
CA TYR A 465 17.94 6.68 -7.19
C TYR A 465 16.72 6.74 -8.09
N ASN A 466 16.51 5.72 -8.95
CA ASN A 466 15.31 5.62 -9.77
C ASN A 466 14.04 5.58 -8.90
N LEU A 467 14.02 4.78 -7.83
CA LEU A 467 12.88 4.72 -6.92
C LEU A 467 12.72 6.00 -6.11
N LEU A 468 13.81 6.57 -5.57
CA LEU A 468 13.74 7.73 -4.67
C LEU A 468 13.16 8.97 -5.34
N VAL A 469 13.51 9.25 -6.60
CA VAL A 469 12.97 10.43 -7.32
C VAL A 469 11.46 10.36 -7.53
N GLN A 470 10.86 9.16 -7.47
CA GLN A 470 9.44 8.91 -7.71
C GLN A 470 8.54 9.14 -6.50
N THR A 471 9.10 9.45 -5.32
CA THR A 471 8.31 9.65 -4.10
C THR A 471 7.24 10.74 -4.27
N SER A 472 6.09 10.57 -3.60
CA SER A 472 5.00 11.55 -3.64
C SER A 472 5.39 12.86 -2.93
N CYS A 473 6.19 12.80 -1.87
CA CYS A 473 6.48 13.94 -1.00
C CYS A 473 7.06 15.16 -1.72
N PHE A 474 7.81 14.96 -2.81
CA PHE A 474 8.38 16.06 -3.60
C PHE A 474 7.34 16.92 -4.33
N ARG A 475 6.09 16.45 -4.38
CA ARG A 475 4.95 17.15 -4.98
C ARG A 475 3.86 17.46 -3.96
N TYR A 476 3.81 16.71 -2.86
CA TYR A 476 2.85 16.95 -1.78
C TYR A 476 3.11 18.28 -1.05
N TRP A 477 4.37 18.54 -0.70
CA TRP A 477 4.74 19.70 0.15
C TRP A 477 4.93 21.02 -0.61
N GLY A 478 4.64 21.04 -1.92
CA GLY A 478 4.79 22.23 -2.74
C GLY A 478 6.15 22.37 -3.43
N GLN A 479 6.26 23.42 -4.24
CA GLN A 479 7.49 23.85 -4.91
C GLN A 479 8.55 24.37 -3.92
N GLY A 480 9.81 24.42 -4.36
CA GLY A 480 10.94 24.93 -3.57
C GLY A 480 11.85 23.79 -3.10
N THR A 481 12.21 23.79 -1.81
CA THR A 481 13.18 22.84 -1.24
C THR A 481 12.88 21.38 -1.59
N TRP A 482 11.61 20.96 -1.54
CA TRP A 482 11.19 19.59 -1.85
C TRP A 482 11.40 19.23 -3.33
N THR A 483 11.12 20.16 -4.25
CA THR A 483 11.41 19.96 -5.68
C THR A 483 12.90 20.05 -6.00
N ASP A 484 13.67 20.81 -5.22
CA ASP A 484 15.14 20.84 -5.33
C ASP A 484 15.77 19.53 -4.86
N TYR A 485 15.23 18.90 -3.81
CA TYR A 485 15.60 17.53 -3.42
C TYR A 485 15.34 16.52 -4.55
N ALA A 486 14.19 16.60 -5.21
CA ALA A 486 13.91 15.74 -6.37
C ALA A 486 14.92 15.95 -7.50
N ARG A 487 15.26 17.21 -7.81
CA ARG A 487 16.27 17.55 -8.83
C ARG A 487 17.65 17.00 -8.47
N GLU A 488 18.04 17.08 -7.20
CA GLU A 488 19.32 16.54 -6.74
C GLU A 488 19.38 15.01 -6.85
N LEU A 489 18.31 14.31 -6.46
CA LEU A 489 18.19 12.87 -6.63
C LEU A 489 18.25 12.45 -8.11
N TYR A 490 17.54 13.19 -8.97
CA TYR A 490 17.64 13.02 -10.42
C TYR A 490 19.07 13.19 -10.91
N ASN A 491 19.76 14.28 -10.54
CA ASN A 491 21.13 14.55 -10.99
C ASN A 491 22.10 13.41 -10.62
N ARG A 492 21.98 12.88 -9.39
CA ARG A 492 22.78 11.74 -8.92
C ARG A 492 22.45 10.46 -9.68
N GLY A 493 21.16 10.15 -9.86
CA GLY A 493 20.73 8.98 -10.65
C GLY A 493 21.18 9.06 -12.11
N ALA A 494 21.01 10.21 -12.75
CA ALA A 494 21.39 10.44 -14.14
C ALA A 494 22.91 10.33 -14.35
N ALA A 495 23.73 10.67 -13.35
CA ALA A 495 25.17 10.47 -13.40
C ALA A 495 25.56 8.99 -13.48
N LEU A 496 24.77 8.07 -12.88
CA LEU A 496 25.00 6.63 -12.92
C LEU A 496 24.58 5.98 -14.25
N MET A 497 23.79 6.68 -15.06
CA MET A 497 23.32 6.21 -16.36
C MET A 497 24.33 6.48 -17.49
N LYS A 498 25.30 7.36 -17.26
CA LYS A 498 26.45 7.59 -18.14
C LYS A 498 27.45 6.44 -18.02
#